data_AF-A0A1T5KV45-F1
#
_entry.id   AF-A0A1T5KV45-F1
#
_cell.length_a   1.000
_cell.length_b   1.000
_cell.length_c   1.000
_cell.angle_alpha   90.00
_cell.angle_beta   90.00
_cell.angle_gamma   90.00
#
_symmetry.space_group_name_H-M   'P 1'
#
loop_
_entity.id
_entity.type
_entity.pdbx_description
1 polymer ?
#
loop_
_entity_poly.entity_id
_entity_poly.type
_entity_poly.pdbx_seq_one_letter_code
_entity_poly.pdbx_strand_id
1 'polypeptide(L)'
;MGKLIYGIAPAIEIDDRGLRHLQVAIFTKLRRDERFTFSWGDEPLVGEDVALDGEEGRFGTVWLSSAASLYFSYDRHPSGPLNKAWVEALLEVANRTGGLRLVSEPAAT
;
A
#
# COMPACT_ATOMS: atom_id res chain seq x y z
N MET A 1 -11.83 -5.78 2.48
CA MET A 1 -10.39 -5.64 2.77
C MET A 1 -9.66 -6.21 1.57
N GLY A 2 -8.99 -5.36 0.80
CA GLY A 2 -8.21 -5.80 -0.34
C GLY A 2 -6.86 -6.34 0.08
N LYS A 3 -6.13 -6.91 -0.88
CA LYS A 3 -4.81 -7.50 -0.66
C LYS A 3 -3.80 -6.92 -1.63
N LEU A 4 -2.66 -6.51 -1.10
CA LEU A 4 -1.46 -6.17 -1.85
C LEU A 4 -0.51 -7.37 -1.81
N ILE A 5 -0.14 -7.88 -2.97
CA ILE A 5 0.80 -9.00 -3.12
C ILE A 5 1.94 -8.56 -4.02
N TYR A 6 3.18 -8.76 -3.57
CA TYR A 6 4.38 -8.42 -4.33
C TYR A 6 5.34 -9.60 -4.40
N GLY A 7 5.61 -10.10 -5.60
CA GLY A 7 6.43 -11.29 -5.83
C GLY A 7 5.92 -12.50 -5.04
N ILE A 8 6.77 -13.02 -4.14
CA ILE A 8 6.47 -14.15 -3.25
C ILE A 8 6.17 -13.73 -1.81
N ALA A 9 6.06 -12.42 -1.56
CA ALA A 9 5.76 -11.91 -0.22
C ALA A 9 4.34 -12.30 0.21
N PRO A 10 4.08 -12.46 1.52
CA PRO A 10 2.74 -12.63 2.05
C PRO A 10 1.79 -11.54 1.57
N ALA A 11 0.51 -11.87 1.48
CA ALA A 11 -0.53 -10.90 1.14
C ALA A 11 -0.71 -9.91 2.29
N ILE A 12 -0.60 -8.61 1.98
CA ILE A 12 -0.78 -7.52 2.95
C ILE A 12 -2.24 -7.07 2.86
N GLU A 13 -3.00 -7.18 3.96
CA GLU A 13 -4.41 -6.80 3.99
C GLU A 13 -4.60 -5.31 4.26
N ILE A 14 -5.31 -4.63 3.37
CA ILE A 14 -5.53 -3.17 3.43
C ILE A 14 -6.98 -2.88 3.08
N ASP A 15 -7.62 -1.90 3.74
CA ASP A 15 -8.95 -1.46 3.32
C ASP A 15 -8.98 -1.09 1.82
N ASP A 16 -10.05 -1.46 1.12
CA ASP A 16 -10.17 -1.30 -0.34
C ASP A 16 -9.97 0.17 -0.76
N ARG A 17 -10.42 1.12 0.08
CA ARG A 17 -10.25 2.56 -0.18
C ARG A 17 -8.78 2.95 -0.09
N GLY A 18 -8.09 2.54 0.98
CA GLY A 18 -6.66 2.78 1.13
C GLY A 18 -5.84 2.12 0.01
N LEU A 19 -6.15 0.87 -0.31
CA LEU A 19 -5.49 0.08 -1.35
C LEU A 19 -5.61 0.74 -2.73
N ARG A 20 -6.78 1.30 -3.05
CA ARG A 20 -6.98 2.03 -4.31
C ARG A 20 -6.06 3.25 -4.44
N HIS A 21 -5.88 4.02 -3.37
CA HIS A 21 -5.01 5.19 -3.39
C HIS A 21 -3.53 4.79 -3.41
N LEU A 22 -3.16 3.75 -2.65
CA LEU A 22 -1.84 3.14 -2.71
C LEU A 22 -1.51 2.64 -4.12
N GLN A 23 -2.43 1.95 -4.80
CA GLN A 23 -2.22 1.48 -6.17
C GLN A 23 -1.81 2.62 -7.11
N VAL A 24 -2.48 3.77 -7.02
CA VAL A 24 -2.16 4.95 -7.83
C VAL A 24 -0.78 5.51 -7.49
N ALA A 25 -0.46 5.67 -6.20
CA ALA A 25 0.83 6.17 -5.75
C ALA A 25 1.99 5.24 -6.14
N ILE A 26 1.83 3.93 -5.92
CA ILE A 26 2.81 2.90 -6.26
C ILE A 26 3.08 2.89 -7.77
N PHE A 27 2.03 2.86 -8.60
CA PHE A 27 2.21 2.90 -10.06
C PHE A 27 2.84 4.19 -10.54
N THR A 28 2.56 5.32 -9.89
CA THR A 28 3.18 6.60 -10.25
C THR A 28 4.69 6.55 -10.06
N LYS A 29 5.18 5.97 -8.96
CA LYS A 29 6.63 5.81 -8.72
C LYS A 29 7.25 4.76 -9.63
N LEU A 30 6.62 3.59 -9.78
CA LEU A 30 7.15 2.52 -10.64
C LEU A 30 7.22 2.92 -12.12
N ARG A 31 6.30 3.75 -12.62
CA ARG A 31 6.37 4.30 -13.98
C ARG A 31 7.56 5.23 -14.22
N ARG A 32 8.16 5.76 -13.16
CA ARG A 32 9.38 6.58 -13.19
C ARG A 32 10.65 5.77 -12.91
N ASP A 33 10.52 4.44 -12.85
CA ASP A 33 11.56 3.50 -12.38
C ASP A 33 12.13 3.85 -10.99
N GLU A 34 11.34 4.55 -10.17
CA GLU A 34 11.71 4.85 -8.79
C GLU A 34 11.46 3.60 -7.93
N ARG A 35 12.54 3.04 -7.37
CA ARG A 35 12.48 1.95 -6.38
C ARG A 35 12.30 2.55 -4.99
N PHE A 36 11.42 1.97 -4.19
CA PHE A 36 11.10 2.49 -2.87
C PHE A 36 10.61 1.38 -1.95
N THR A 37 10.63 1.62 -0.65
CA THR A 37 10.07 0.71 0.36
C THR A 37 8.61 1.02 0.62
N PHE A 38 7.78 0.00 0.84
CA PHE A 38 6.47 0.12 1.45
C PHE A 38 6.49 -0.58 2.80
N SER A 39 6.17 0.15 3.86
CA SER A 39 6.16 -0.34 5.23
C SER A 39 4.74 -0.30 5.80
N TRP A 40 4.44 -1.24 6.68
CA TRP A 40 3.20 -1.32 7.44
C TRP A 40 3.46 -1.75 8.89
N GLY A 41 2.48 -1.49 9.75
CA GLY A 41 2.48 -1.66 11.19
C GLY A 41 2.29 -0.33 11.94
N ASP A 42 1.43 -0.37 12.97
CA ASP A 42 0.85 0.76 13.73
C ASP A 42 -0.15 1.67 12.98
N GLU A 43 -0.50 1.39 11.71
CA GLU A 43 -1.51 2.19 10.99
C GLU A 43 -2.96 1.78 11.35
N PRO A 44 -3.92 2.73 11.43
CA PRO A 44 -5.27 2.47 11.94
C PRO A 44 -6.14 1.43 11.16
N LEU A 45 -5.68 0.92 10.01
CA LEU A 45 -6.50 0.14 9.06
C LEU A 45 -5.72 -0.91 8.23
N VAL A 46 -4.57 -1.40 8.68
CA VAL A 46 -3.90 -2.54 8.03
C VAL A 46 -4.26 -3.79 8.82
N GLY A 47 -4.92 -4.76 8.16
CA GLY A 47 -5.41 -5.99 8.78
C GLY A 47 -4.27 -6.91 9.24
N GLU A 48 -4.62 -7.95 9.99
CA GLU A 48 -3.67 -8.95 10.52
C GLU A 48 -2.91 -9.62 9.37
N ASP A 49 -1.57 -9.55 9.39
CA ASP A 49 -0.73 -10.24 8.42
C ASP A 49 -1.05 -11.73 8.45
N VAL A 50 -1.32 -12.31 7.26
CA VAL A 50 -1.57 -13.74 7.09
C VAL A 50 -0.27 -14.50 7.37
N ALA A 51 -0.02 -14.76 8.65
CA ALA A 51 1.14 -15.46 9.16
C ALA A 51 1.16 -16.90 8.62
N LEU A 52 2.30 -17.31 8.06
CA LEU A 52 2.66 -18.71 8.03
C LEU A 52 2.85 -19.14 9.49
N ASP A 53 1.96 -20.00 9.97
CA ASP A 53 2.03 -20.71 11.26
C ASP A 53 2.38 -19.85 12.48
N GLY A 54 1.43 -19.04 12.94
CA GLY A 54 1.28 -18.75 14.37
C GLY A 54 2.02 -17.56 14.97
N GLU A 55 2.70 -16.73 14.18
CA GLU A 55 3.25 -15.44 14.67
C GLU A 55 2.63 -14.25 13.93
N GLU A 56 1.81 -13.47 14.63
CA GLU A 56 1.23 -12.21 14.15
C GLU A 56 2.34 -11.27 13.66
N GLY A 57 2.48 -11.13 12.34
CA GLY A 57 3.24 -10.04 11.73
C GLY A 57 2.53 -8.73 12.04
N ARG A 58 3.02 -8.00 13.06
CA ARG A 58 2.48 -6.67 13.42
C ARG A 58 3.12 -5.54 12.61
N PHE A 59 4.26 -5.80 11.98
CA PHE A 59 5.08 -4.81 11.29
C PHE A 59 5.86 -5.46 10.15
N GLY A 60 5.85 -4.85 8.97
CA GLY A 60 6.58 -5.36 7.83
C GLY A 60 7.06 -4.26 6.88
N THR A 61 8.00 -4.61 6.01
CA THR A 61 8.48 -3.72 4.95
C THR A 61 8.85 -4.54 3.73
N VAL A 62 8.42 -4.07 2.55
CA VAL A 62 8.74 -4.66 1.26
C VAL A 62 9.43 -3.64 0.37
N TRP A 63 10.44 -4.09 -0.37
CA TRP A 63 11.10 -3.28 -1.40
C TRP A 63 10.38 -3.42 -2.74
N LEU A 64 9.77 -2.35 -3.23
CA LEU A 64 9.00 -2.34 -4.47
C LEU A 64 9.86 -1.88 -5.66
N SER A 65 9.75 -2.62 -6.76
CA SER A 65 10.39 -2.33 -8.03
C SER A 65 9.58 -2.91 -9.19
N SER A 66 9.86 -2.44 -10.41
CA SER A 66 9.27 -2.94 -11.66
C SER A 66 9.71 -4.35 -12.05
N ALA A 67 10.68 -4.93 -11.33
CA ALA A 67 11.28 -6.23 -11.64
C ALA A 67 10.48 -7.44 -11.12
N ALA A 68 9.46 -7.24 -10.27
CA ALA A 68 8.63 -8.31 -9.73
C ALA A 68 7.14 -8.05 -9.97
N SER A 69 6.35 -9.11 -9.91
CA SER A 69 4.90 -9.04 -10.05
C SER A 69 4.27 -8.27 -8.90
N LEU A 70 3.34 -7.38 -9.24
CA LEU A 70 2.55 -6.60 -8.29
C LEU A 70 1.08 -6.88 -8.56
N TYR A 71 0.37 -7.40 -7.57
CA TYR A 71 -1.04 -7.78 -7.68
C TYR A 71 -1.87 -7.09 -6.60
N PHE A 72 -2.95 -6.44 -7.05
CA PHE A 72 -3.94 -5.80 -6.21
C PHE A 72 -5.23 -6.60 -6.31
N SER A 73 -5.64 -7.20 -5.20
CA SER A 73 -6.92 -7.90 -5.06
C SER A 73 -7.87 -7.03 -4.26
N TYR A 74 -9.14 -6.96 -4.68
CA TYR A 74 -10.16 -6.19 -4.00
C TYR A 74 -11.36 -7.10 -3.70
N ASP A 75 -11.93 -6.99 -2.50
CA ASP A 75 -13.15 -7.74 -2.14
C ASP A 75 -14.36 -7.25 -2.93
N ARG A 76 -14.37 -5.96 -3.26
CA ARG A 76 -15.41 -5.31 -4.04
C ARG A 76 -14.77 -4.48 -5.13
N HIS A 77 -15.49 -4.30 -6.24
CA HIS A 77 -15.03 -3.40 -7.28
C HIS A 77 -14.81 -2.00 -6.67
N PRO A 78 -13.59 -1.44 -6.73
CA PRO A 78 -13.33 -0.15 -6.11
C PRO A 78 -14.22 0.91 -6.78
N SER A 79 -15.11 1.53 -6.01
CA SER A 79 -16.09 2.51 -6.47
C SER A 79 -15.92 3.85 -5.74
N GLY A 80 -16.26 4.95 -6.41
CA GLY A 80 -16.12 6.30 -5.86
C GLY A 80 -14.94 7.08 -6.45
N PRO A 81 -14.94 8.43 -6.29
CA PRO A 81 -13.87 9.28 -6.79
C PRO A 81 -12.58 9.05 -6.01
N LEU A 82 -11.44 9.22 -6.69
CA LEU A 82 -10.13 9.27 -6.04
C LEU A 82 -9.98 10.60 -5.30
N ASN A 83 -9.51 10.56 -4.05
CA ASN A 83 -9.09 11.73 -3.31
C ASN A 83 -7.66 12.09 -3.76
N LYS A 84 -7.54 13.16 -4.56
CA LYS A 84 -6.24 13.59 -5.11
C LYS A 84 -5.26 14.01 -4.03
N ALA A 85 -5.73 14.73 -3.02
CA ALA A 85 -4.93 15.15 -1.87
C ALA A 85 -4.34 13.93 -1.12
N TRP A 86 -5.08 12.83 -1.06
CA TRP A 86 -4.57 11.60 -0.47
C TRP A 86 -3.44 10.96 -1.31
N VAL A 87 -3.61 10.89 -2.64
CA VAL A 87 -2.55 10.39 -3.53
C VAL A 87 -1.29 11.25 -3.42
N GLU A 88 -1.45 12.57 -3.38
CA GLU A 88 -0.34 13.52 -3.21
C GLU A 88 0.37 13.32 -1.87
N ALA A 89 -0.38 13.18 -0.77
CA ALA A 89 0.18 12.88 0.54
C ALA A 89 0.95 11.55 0.56
N LEU A 90 0.42 10.50 -0.09
CA LEU A 90 1.10 9.21 -0.20
C LEU A 90 2.40 9.32 -1.01
N LEU A 91 2.39 10.07 -2.11
CA LEU A 91 3.59 10.32 -2.93
C LEU A 91 4.65 11.12 -2.16
N GLU A 92 4.23 12.10 -1.36
CA GLU A 92 5.13 12.84 -0.48
C GLU A 92 5.78 11.94 0.57
N VAL A 93 4.99 11.11 1.24
CA VAL A 93 5.47 10.13 2.24
C VAL A 93 6.45 9.15 1.60
N ALA A 94 6.16 8.65 0.40
CA ALA A 94 7.02 7.72 -0.32
C ALA A 94 8.41 8.28 -0.71
N ASN A 95 8.60 9.61 -0.63
CA ASN A 95 9.88 10.26 -0.86
C ASN A 95 10.69 10.48 0.43
N ARG A 96 10.13 10.14 1.60
CA ARG A 96 10.82 10.25 2.89
C ARG A 96 11.66 9.00 3.16
N THR A 97 12.65 9.14 4.05
CA THR A 97 13.58 8.05 4.43
C THR A 97 12.88 6.81 4.97
N GLY A 98 11.68 6.96 5.55
CA GLY A 98 10.89 5.85 6.11
C GLY A 98 10.11 5.01 5.08
N GLY A 99 10.17 5.37 3.79
CA GLY A 99 9.40 4.69 2.75
C GLY A 99 7.93 5.10 2.71
N LEU A 100 7.21 4.54 1.74
CA LEU A 100 5.76 4.68 1.64
C LEU A 100 5.09 3.98 2.83
N ARG A 101 4.18 4.70 3.48
CA ARG A 101 3.24 4.17 4.47
C ARG A 101 1.84 4.65 4.13
N LEU A 102 0.84 3.85 4.49
CA LEU A 102 -0.54 4.30 4.38
C LEU A 102 -0.78 5.41 5.42
N VAL A 103 -1.33 6.54 4.99
CA VAL A 103 -1.73 7.64 5.88
C VAL A 103 -3.24 7.77 5.90
N SER A 104 -3.77 8.36 6.98
CA SER A 104 -5.19 8.70 7.08
C SER A 104 -5.65 9.57 5.92
N GLU A 105 -6.90 9.35 5.49
CA GLU A 105 -7.50 10.12 4.42
C GLU A 105 -7.56 11.63 4.77
N PRO A 106 -6.92 12.52 3.98
CA PRO A 106 -7.08 13.95 4.15
C PRO A 106 -8.48 14.42 3.73
N ALA A 107 -8.92 15.56 4.27
CA ALA A 107 -10.13 16.21 3.78
C ALA A 107 -10.01 16.49 2.26
N ALA A 108 -10.97 15.98 1.49
CA ALA A 108 -10.99 16.19 0.04
C ALA A 108 -11.11 17.69 -0.25
N THR A 109 -10.17 18.22 -1.04
CA THR A 109 -10.14 19.62 -1.49
C THR A 109 -10.95 19.79 -2.77
#